data_AF-A0A5J4PFE5-F1
#
_entry.id   AF-A0A5J4PFE5-F1
#
_cell.length_a   1.000
_cell.length_b   1.000
_cell.length_c   1.000
_cell.angle_alpha   90.00
_cell.angle_beta   90.00
_cell.angle_gamma   90.00
#
_symmetry.space_group_name_H-M   'P 1'
#
loop_
_entity.id
_entity.type
_entity.pdbx_description
1 polymer ?
#
loop_
_entity_poly.entity_id
_entity_poly.type
_entity_poly.pdbx_seq_one_letter_code
_entity_poly.pdbx_strand_id
1 'polypeptide(L)'
;FVFLMNIRTTFISLVTIPLSLVTSILALHIMGLTINTMSLGGMAIAIGSLVDDAIVDVENVFKRLRENRQKPEEEQESAMNVVFDASKEVRMPILNSTLIIITSFVPLFFLSGMEGRMLAPLGIAFITALFASTVVALTLTPVLCSYLLTKPRKGNTEEKEPYTVRKLKKVYGTVLEWTLEYKKYVLCATGIVLMVTIAMFFTLGRSFLPPFNEGSFTINVSTLPGISLEESDRMGRMAENIL
;
A
#
# COMPACT_ATOMS: atom_id res chain seq x y z
N PHE A 1 -9.93 -0.73 -12.19
CA PHE A 1 -10.72 -0.72 -13.44
C PHE A 1 -10.04 -1.44 -14.61
N VAL A 2 -8.85 -1.02 -15.05
CA VAL A 2 -8.17 -1.61 -16.24
C VAL A 2 -7.90 -3.12 -16.12
N PHE A 3 -7.59 -3.59 -14.91
CA PHE A 3 -7.29 -5.01 -14.67
C PHE A 3 -8.56 -5.87 -14.53
N LEU A 4 -9.55 -5.39 -13.77
CA LEU A 4 -10.74 -6.15 -13.41
C LEU A 4 -11.85 -6.10 -14.48
N MET A 5 -11.89 -5.04 -15.31
CA MET A 5 -12.86 -4.77 -16.39
C MET A 5 -14.36 -5.01 -16.05
N ASN A 6 -14.67 -5.12 -14.76
CA ASN A 6 -15.99 -5.29 -14.19
C ASN A 6 -16.23 -4.15 -13.20
N ILE A 7 -17.31 -3.40 -13.46
CA ILE A 7 -17.67 -2.22 -12.67
C ILE A 7 -17.99 -2.62 -11.23
N ARG A 8 -18.55 -3.80 -11.00
CA ARG A 8 -18.93 -4.26 -9.66
C ARG A 8 -17.71 -4.58 -8.80
N THR A 9 -16.75 -5.34 -9.33
CA THR A 9 -15.51 -5.66 -8.60
C THR A 9 -14.69 -4.40 -8.34
N THR A 10 -14.60 -3.50 -9.33
CA THR A 10 -13.94 -2.19 -9.14
C THR A 10 -14.64 -1.35 -8.08
N PHE A 11 -15.97 -1.35 -8.04
CA PHE A 11 -16.74 -0.61 -7.04
C PHE A 11 -16.51 -1.14 -5.62
N ILE A 12 -16.45 -2.47 -5.44
CA ILE A 12 -16.15 -3.07 -4.14
C ILE A 12 -14.79 -2.58 -3.64
N SER A 13 -13.73 -2.71 -4.45
CA SER A 13 -12.39 -2.23 -4.07
C SER A 13 -12.32 -0.71 -3.86
N LEU A 14 -13.11 0.07 -4.61
CA LEU A 14 -13.15 1.53 -4.45
C LEU A 14 -13.79 1.94 -3.12
N VAL A 15 -14.80 1.21 -2.65
CA VAL A 15 -15.49 1.49 -1.39
C VAL A 15 -14.69 1.03 -0.18
N THR A 16 -13.92 -0.07 -0.31
CA THR A 16 -13.10 -0.58 0.79
C THR A 16 -11.96 0.37 1.16
N ILE A 17 -11.37 1.09 0.21
CA ILE A 17 -10.23 1.98 0.49
C ILE A 17 -10.60 3.12 1.46
N PRO A 18 -11.62 3.96 1.19
CA PRO A 18 -12.04 5.00 2.12
C PRO A 18 -12.47 4.43 3.48
N LEU A 19 -13.16 3.28 3.48
CA LEU A 19 -13.62 2.71 4.74
C LEU A 19 -12.47 2.23 5.61
N SER A 20 -11.47 1.56 5.02
CA SER A 20 -10.26 1.15 5.73
C SER A 20 -9.49 2.36 6.27
N LEU A 21 -9.41 3.46 5.52
CA LEU A 21 -8.80 4.71 5.98
C LEU A 21 -9.58 5.34 7.15
N VAL A 22 -10.91 5.44 7.05
CA VAL A 22 -11.75 5.96 8.14
C VAL A 22 -11.61 5.10 9.40
N THR A 23 -11.60 3.77 9.23
CA THR A 23 -11.40 2.82 10.34
C THR A 23 -10.02 3.00 10.98
N SER A 24 -8.99 3.22 10.16
CA SER A 24 -7.64 3.52 10.65
C SER A 24 -7.56 4.84 11.41
N ILE A 25 -8.17 5.91 10.89
CA ILE A 25 -8.19 7.22 11.54
C ILE A 25 -8.92 7.13 12.89
N LEU A 26 -10.04 6.41 12.93
CA LEU A 26 -10.77 6.17 14.17
C LEU A 26 -9.92 5.40 15.18
N ALA A 27 -9.22 4.35 14.74
CA ALA A 27 -8.32 3.59 15.60
C ALA A 27 -7.18 4.47 16.16
N LEU A 28 -6.56 5.31 15.33
CA LEU A 28 -5.52 6.25 15.77
C LEU A 28 -6.07 7.28 16.77
N HIS A 29 -7.29 7.77 16.55
CA HIS A 29 -7.94 8.70 17.46
C HIS A 29 -8.20 8.05 18.84
N ILE A 30 -8.64 6.79 18.87
CA ILE A 30 -8.82 6.03 20.11
C ILE A 30 -7.48 5.82 20.84
N MET A 31 -6.39 5.67 20.10
CA MET A 31 -5.03 5.59 20.66
C MET A 31 -4.47 6.93 21.15
N GLY A 32 -5.21 8.04 21.00
CA GLY A 32 -4.77 9.38 21.40
C GLY A 32 -3.73 10.00 20.48
N LEU A 33 -3.58 9.48 19.26
CA LEU A 33 -2.61 9.98 18.28
C LEU A 33 -3.24 11.08 17.41
N THR A 34 -2.47 12.13 17.17
CA THR A 34 -2.88 13.25 16.31
C THR A 34 -2.61 12.95 14.85
N ILE A 35 -3.44 13.52 13.96
CA ILE A 35 -3.16 13.54 12.53
C ILE A 35 -2.14 14.66 12.24
N ASN A 36 -0.91 14.26 11.92
CA ASN A 36 0.16 15.13 11.47
C ASN A 36 0.74 14.65 10.13
N THR A 37 1.65 15.44 9.54
CA THR A 37 2.29 15.13 8.24
C THR A 37 2.93 13.74 8.20
N MET A 38 3.55 13.29 9.30
CA MET A 38 4.16 11.96 9.37
C MET A 38 3.11 10.84 9.40
N SER A 39 2.06 10.97 10.22
CA SER A 39 0.96 9.99 10.23
C SER A 39 0.21 9.93 8.89
N LEU A 40 0.03 11.07 8.22
CA LEU A 40 -0.55 11.16 6.88
C LEU A 40 0.37 10.50 5.85
N GLY A 41 1.68 10.68 5.96
CA GLY A 41 2.68 9.95 5.17
C GLY A 41 2.54 8.44 5.35
N GLY A 42 2.33 7.98 6.58
CA GLY A 42 2.19 6.55 6.90
C GLY A 42 0.92 5.97 6.27
N MET A 43 -0.20 6.68 6.40
CA MET A 43 -1.45 6.32 5.73
C MET A 43 -1.31 6.35 4.19
N ALA A 44 -0.60 7.33 3.63
CA ALA A 44 -0.39 7.45 2.19
C ALA A 44 0.41 6.27 1.62
N ILE A 45 1.47 5.83 2.31
CA ILE A 45 2.23 4.62 1.94
C ILE A 45 1.31 3.40 2.07
N ALA A 46 0.49 3.35 3.12
CA ALA A 46 -0.41 2.23 3.36
C ALA A 46 -1.43 2.06 2.23
N ILE A 47 -1.95 3.14 1.62
CA ILE A 47 -3.01 3.07 0.58
C ILE A 47 -2.71 2.01 -0.48
N GLY A 48 -1.46 1.89 -0.94
CA GLY A 48 -1.07 0.87 -1.92
C GLY A 48 -1.34 -0.57 -1.44
N SER A 49 -1.03 -0.86 -0.18
CA SER A 49 -1.28 -2.18 0.43
C SER A 49 -2.75 -2.37 0.81
N LEU A 50 -3.46 -1.30 1.21
CA LEU A 50 -4.89 -1.35 1.52
C LEU A 50 -5.72 -1.82 0.32
N VAL A 51 -5.33 -1.37 -0.86
CA VAL A 51 -5.99 -1.73 -2.12
C VAL A 51 -5.76 -3.21 -2.44
N ASP A 52 -4.57 -3.74 -2.16
CA ASP A 52 -4.17 -5.10 -2.51
C ASP A 52 -5.01 -6.15 -1.78
N ASP A 53 -5.19 -6.02 -0.46
CA ASP A 53 -6.01 -6.94 0.37
C ASP A 53 -7.42 -7.14 -0.21
N ALA A 54 -8.08 -6.04 -0.58
CA ALA A 54 -9.43 -6.08 -1.13
C ALA A 54 -9.45 -6.62 -2.57
N ILE A 55 -8.44 -6.30 -3.40
CA ILE A 55 -8.38 -6.78 -4.78
C ILE A 55 -8.14 -8.30 -4.81
N VAL A 56 -7.25 -8.83 -3.96
CA VAL A 56 -6.94 -10.27 -3.93
C VAL A 56 -8.18 -11.10 -3.58
N ASP A 57 -8.95 -10.69 -2.58
CA ASP A 57 -10.20 -11.39 -2.20
C ASP A 57 -11.28 -11.27 -3.29
N VAL A 58 -11.53 -10.06 -3.79
CA VAL A 58 -12.53 -9.85 -4.86
C VAL A 58 -12.19 -10.63 -6.12
N GLU A 59 -10.93 -10.66 -6.53
CA GLU A 59 -10.48 -11.39 -7.72
C GLU A 59 -10.59 -12.91 -7.53
N ASN A 60 -10.24 -13.43 -6.34
CA ASN A 60 -10.40 -14.86 -6.08
C ASN A 60 -11.88 -15.27 -6.09
N VAL A 61 -12.73 -14.50 -5.42
CA VAL A 61 -14.19 -14.72 -5.42
C VAL A 61 -14.75 -14.64 -6.85
N PHE A 62 -14.36 -13.62 -7.62
CA PHE A 62 -14.82 -13.45 -8.99
C PHE A 62 -14.37 -14.61 -9.89
N LYS A 63 -13.12 -15.05 -9.77
CA LYS A 63 -12.58 -16.21 -10.48
C LYS A 63 -13.36 -17.49 -10.14
N ARG A 64 -13.55 -17.79 -8.86
CA ARG A 64 -14.26 -19.00 -8.39
C ARG A 64 -15.73 -19.00 -8.81
N LEU A 65 -16.41 -17.85 -8.75
CA LEU A 65 -17.77 -17.71 -9.26
C LEU A 65 -17.84 -17.96 -10.78
N ARG A 66 -16.86 -17.49 -11.55
CA ARG A 66 -16.80 -17.74 -12.99
C ARG A 66 -16.53 -19.21 -13.30
N GLU A 67 -15.62 -19.86 -12.58
CA GLU A 67 -15.36 -21.29 -12.71
C GLU A 67 -16.61 -22.12 -12.37
N ASN A 68 -17.35 -21.75 -11.32
CA ASN A 68 -18.61 -22.41 -10.97
C ASN A 68 -19.67 -22.27 -12.08
N ARG A 69 -19.79 -21.10 -12.71
CA ARG A 69 -20.71 -20.87 -13.84
C ARG A 69 -20.36 -21.65 -15.11
N GLN A 70 -19.11 -22.13 -15.24
CA GLN A 70 -18.67 -22.94 -16.38
C GLN A 70 -18.97 -24.44 -16.18
N LYS A 71 -19.35 -24.85 -14.97
CA LYS A 71 -19.75 -26.23 -14.66
C LYS A 71 -21.18 -26.51 -15.15
N PRO A 72 -21.52 -27.78 -15.45
CA PRO A 72 -22.90 -28.20 -15.69
C PRO A 72 -23.82 -27.77 -14.55
N GLU A 73 -25.08 -27.41 -14.83
CA GLU A 73 -26.03 -26.91 -13.81
C GLU A 73 -26.19 -27.84 -12.61
N GLU A 74 -26.07 -29.16 -12.83
CA GLU A 74 -26.14 -30.20 -11.79
C GLU A 74 -24.97 -30.18 -10.80
N GLU A 75 -23.82 -29.61 -11.20
CA GLU A 75 -22.60 -29.49 -10.38
C GLU A 75 -22.38 -28.07 -9.84
N GLN A 76 -23.28 -27.13 -10.15
CA GLN A 76 -23.16 -25.75 -9.69
C GLN A 76 -23.47 -25.63 -8.20
N GLU A 77 -22.51 -25.12 -7.44
CA GLU A 77 -22.73 -24.80 -6.04
C GLU A 77 -23.49 -23.48 -5.89
N SER A 78 -24.16 -23.31 -4.75
CA SER A 78 -24.75 -22.03 -4.36
C SER A 78 -23.68 -20.95 -4.35
N ALA A 79 -23.93 -19.83 -5.03
CA ALA A 79 -22.99 -18.72 -5.11
C ALA A 79 -22.52 -18.22 -3.73
N MET A 80 -23.34 -18.34 -2.68
CA MET A 80 -22.93 -18.00 -1.31
C MET A 80 -21.84 -18.93 -0.78
N ASN A 81 -21.92 -20.23 -1.06
CA ASN A 81 -20.90 -21.21 -0.66
C ASN A 81 -19.60 -20.93 -1.42
N VAL A 82 -19.69 -20.67 -2.72
CA VAL A 82 -18.52 -20.33 -3.55
C VAL A 82 -17.81 -19.08 -3.04
N VAL A 83 -18.56 -18.02 -2.68
CA VAL A 83 -17.99 -16.81 -2.08
C VAL A 83 -17.30 -17.13 -0.74
N PHE A 84 -17.95 -17.91 0.12
CA PHE A 84 -17.38 -18.29 1.41
C PHE A 84 -16.07 -19.09 1.26
N ASP A 85 -16.06 -20.11 0.41
CA ASP A 85 -14.88 -20.95 0.20
C ASP A 85 -13.75 -20.18 -0.47
N ALA A 86 -14.07 -19.33 -1.45
CA ALA A 86 -13.10 -18.45 -2.09
C ALA A 86 -12.44 -17.47 -1.11
N SER A 87 -13.23 -16.83 -0.25
CA SER A 87 -12.69 -15.91 0.77
C SER A 87 -11.93 -16.66 1.88
N LYS A 88 -12.33 -17.90 2.21
CA LYS A 88 -11.63 -18.74 3.18
C LYS A 88 -10.25 -19.16 2.67
N GLU A 89 -10.10 -19.43 1.38
CA GLU A 89 -8.82 -19.78 0.73
C GLU A 89 -7.77 -18.67 0.87
N VAL A 90 -8.16 -17.41 0.69
CA VAL A 90 -7.23 -16.26 0.71
C VAL A 90 -7.04 -15.63 2.09
N ARG A 91 -7.89 -15.96 3.07
CA ARG A 91 -7.83 -15.38 4.41
C ARG A 91 -6.47 -15.55 5.09
N MET A 92 -5.92 -16.77 5.09
CA MET A 92 -4.63 -17.05 5.73
C MET A 92 -3.45 -16.38 4.99
N PRO A 93 -3.36 -16.44 3.64
CA PRO A 93 -2.38 -15.66 2.90
C PRO A 93 -2.38 -14.17 3.23
N ILE A 94 -3.55 -13.51 3.25
CA ILE A 94 -3.67 -12.07 3.55
C ILE A 94 -3.20 -11.76 4.99
N LEU A 95 -3.63 -12.55 5.98
CA LEU A 95 -3.18 -12.36 7.36
C LEU A 95 -1.66 -12.51 7.51
N ASN A 96 -1.09 -13.52 6.86
CA ASN A 96 0.35 -13.78 6.90
C ASN A 96 1.15 -12.69 6.18
N SER A 97 0.70 -12.22 5.01
CA SER A 97 1.37 -11.12 4.30
C SER A 97 1.35 -9.84 5.13
N THR A 98 0.21 -9.49 5.73
CA THR A 98 0.11 -8.33 6.62
C THR A 98 1.04 -8.47 7.82
N LEU A 99 1.11 -9.64 8.46
CA LEU A 99 1.99 -9.85 9.60
C LEU A 99 3.48 -9.73 9.23
N ILE A 100 3.87 -10.22 8.06
CA ILE A 100 5.24 -10.05 7.54
C ILE A 100 5.57 -8.57 7.34
N ILE A 101 4.65 -7.80 6.77
CA ILE A 101 4.83 -6.35 6.57
C ILE A 101 4.90 -5.63 7.92
N ILE A 102 4.04 -5.95 8.88
CA ILE A 102 4.12 -5.36 10.23
C ILE A 102 5.46 -5.68 10.88
N THR A 103 5.91 -6.94 10.79
CA THR A 103 7.18 -7.39 11.37
C THR A 103 8.38 -6.69 10.75
N SER A 104 8.36 -6.41 9.44
CA SER A 104 9.44 -5.67 8.79
C SER A 104 9.53 -4.20 9.23
N PHE A 105 8.43 -3.64 9.76
CA PHE A 105 8.39 -2.29 10.33
C PHE A 105 8.70 -2.23 11.83
N VAL A 106 8.66 -3.35 12.57
CA VAL A 106 9.00 -3.39 14.01
C VAL A 106 10.37 -2.77 14.32
N PRO A 107 11.44 -3.01 13.52
CA PRO A 107 12.75 -2.41 13.78
C PRO A 107 12.74 -0.87 13.88
N LEU A 108 11.78 -0.21 13.23
CA LEU A 108 11.63 1.25 13.25
C LEU A 108 11.44 1.80 14.67
N PHE A 109 10.77 1.05 15.54
CA PHE A 109 10.49 1.49 16.91
C PHE A 109 11.70 1.40 17.84
N PHE A 110 12.78 0.75 17.42
CA PHE A 110 14.04 0.75 18.16
C PHE A 110 14.94 1.94 17.82
N LEU A 111 14.56 2.78 16.85
CA LEU A 111 15.28 4.01 16.55
C LEU A 111 15.14 5.00 17.72
N SER A 112 16.28 5.52 18.15
CA SER A 112 16.35 6.51 19.24
C SER A 112 16.66 7.91 18.69
N GLY A 113 16.50 8.93 19.52
CA GLY A 113 16.76 10.32 19.13
C GLY A 113 15.65 10.96 18.31
N MET A 114 16.02 11.91 17.45
CA MET A 114 15.10 12.69 16.64
C MET A 114 14.41 11.85 15.56
N GLU A 115 15.16 10.95 14.91
CA GLU A 115 14.64 10.04 13.87
C GLU A 115 13.50 9.17 14.40
N GLY A 116 13.68 8.55 15.57
CA GLY A 116 12.65 7.72 16.20
C GLY A 116 11.38 8.50 16.52
N ARG A 117 11.49 9.74 17.01
CA ARG A 117 10.30 10.59 17.28
C ARG A 117 9.55 10.99 16.02
N MET A 118 10.26 11.17 14.90
CA MET A 118 9.65 11.53 13.62
C MET A 118 9.06 10.32 12.89
N LEU A 119 9.72 9.16 12.96
CA LEU A 119 9.34 7.95 12.25
C LEU A 119 8.38 7.05 13.04
N ALA A 120 8.33 7.12 14.37
CA ALA A 120 7.39 6.31 15.15
C ALA A 120 5.91 6.63 14.79
N PRO A 121 5.47 7.90 14.66
CA PRO A 121 4.11 8.21 14.22
C PRO A 121 3.81 7.71 12.80
N LEU A 122 4.80 7.74 11.89
CA LEU A 122 4.70 7.19 10.55
C LEU A 122 4.43 5.68 10.61
N GLY A 123 5.23 4.94 11.39
CA GLY A 123 5.12 3.50 11.55
C GLY A 123 3.82 3.05 12.21
N ILE A 124 3.39 3.75 13.28
CA ILE A 124 2.11 3.44 13.94
C ILE A 124 0.95 3.65 12.99
N ALA A 125 0.89 4.79 12.30
CA ALA A 125 -0.17 5.07 11.34
C ALA A 125 -0.22 4.02 10.21
N PHE A 126 0.93 3.61 9.69
CA PHE A 126 1.02 2.58 8.66
C PHE A 126 0.53 1.21 9.17
N ILE A 127 1.00 0.74 10.33
CA ILE A 127 0.62 -0.56 10.91
C ILE A 127 -0.88 -0.57 11.25
N THR A 128 -1.39 0.49 11.86
CA THR A 128 -2.82 0.62 12.18
C THR A 128 -3.67 0.60 10.91
N ALA A 129 -3.23 1.27 9.84
CA ALA A 129 -3.93 1.28 8.56
C ALA A 129 -3.96 -0.10 7.89
N LEU A 130 -2.85 -0.84 7.93
CA LEU A 130 -2.80 -2.22 7.44
C LEU A 130 -3.74 -3.13 8.23
N PHE A 131 -3.68 -3.06 9.56
CA PHE A 131 -4.52 -3.90 10.40
C PHE A 131 -6.01 -3.60 10.19
N ALA A 132 -6.38 -2.31 10.15
CA ALA A 132 -7.73 -1.88 9.84
C ALA A 132 -8.20 -2.39 8.47
N SER A 133 -7.32 -2.34 7.47
CA SER A 133 -7.62 -2.83 6.13
C SER A 133 -7.80 -4.32 6.05
N THR A 134 -6.95 -5.10 6.70
CA THR A 134 -7.11 -6.55 6.76
C THR A 134 -8.41 -6.92 7.47
N VAL A 135 -8.80 -6.21 8.54
CA VAL A 135 -10.11 -6.41 9.18
C VAL A 135 -11.25 -6.12 8.21
N VAL A 136 -11.21 -4.99 7.49
CA VAL A 136 -12.22 -4.65 6.48
C VAL A 136 -12.25 -5.67 5.34
N ALA A 137 -11.09 -6.11 4.87
CA ALA A 137 -10.95 -7.08 3.79
C ALA A 137 -11.53 -8.44 4.18
N LEU A 138 -11.32 -8.91 5.41
CA LEU A 138 -11.79 -10.23 5.85
C LEU A 138 -13.26 -10.26 6.30
N THR A 139 -13.90 -9.10 6.43
CA THR A 139 -15.28 -8.98 6.93
C THR A 139 -16.21 -8.37 5.90
N LEU A 140 -15.92 -7.15 5.44
CA LEU A 140 -16.79 -6.41 4.55
C LEU A 140 -16.68 -6.90 3.10
N THR A 141 -15.47 -7.21 2.62
CA THR A 141 -15.27 -7.59 1.21
C THR A 141 -16.07 -8.84 0.83
N PRO A 142 -16.07 -9.95 1.60
CA PRO A 142 -16.90 -11.12 1.30
C PRO A 142 -18.40 -10.80 1.29
N VAL A 143 -18.83 -9.92 2.21
CA VAL A 143 -20.24 -9.48 2.28
C VAL A 143 -20.61 -8.70 1.03
N LEU A 144 -19.81 -7.70 0.63
CA LEU A 144 -20.04 -6.93 -0.58
C LEU A 144 -20.01 -7.81 -1.85
N CYS A 145 -19.08 -8.77 -1.91
CA CYS A 145 -19.03 -9.77 -2.97
C CYS A 145 -20.33 -10.59 -3.03
N SER A 146 -20.84 -11.07 -1.90
CA SER A 146 -22.09 -11.84 -1.85
C SER A 146 -23.31 -11.05 -2.33
N TYR A 147 -23.37 -9.73 -2.07
CA TYR A 147 -24.48 -8.88 -2.51
C TYR A 147 -24.39 -8.48 -3.99
N LEU A 148 -23.18 -8.14 -4.47
CA LEU A 148 -23.00 -7.59 -5.82
C LEU A 148 -22.67 -8.64 -6.90
N LEU A 149 -22.03 -9.76 -6.54
CA LEU A 149 -21.53 -10.75 -7.51
C LEU A 149 -22.41 -12.01 -7.62
N THR A 150 -23.24 -12.31 -6.61
CA THR A 150 -24.13 -13.49 -6.60
C THR A 150 -25.30 -13.37 -7.58
N LYS A 151 -25.72 -12.16 -7.98
CA LYS A 151 -26.83 -12.00 -8.91
C LYS A 151 -26.44 -12.44 -10.34
N PRO A 152 -27.06 -13.50 -10.91
CA PRO A 152 -26.78 -13.93 -12.26
C PRO A 152 -27.16 -12.83 -13.24
N ARG A 153 -26.27 -12.55 -14.20
CA ARG A 153 -26.59 -11.65 -15.31
C ARG A 153 -27.58 -12.39 -16.21
N LYS A 154 -28.76 -11.83 -16.42
CA LYS A 154 -29.71 -12.31 -17.44
C LYS A 154 -29.01 -12.24 -18.80
N GLY A 155 -28.63 -13.39 -19.35
CA GLY A 155 -27.99 -13.51 -20.66
C GLY A 155 -26.76 -14.42 -20.62
N ASN A 156 -26.77 -15.43 -21.48
CA ASN A 156 -25.74 -16.45 -21.75
C ASN A 156 -24.38 -15.90 -22.24
N THR A 157 -24.01 -14.68 -21.86
CA THR A 157 -22.70 -14.14 -22.21
C THR A 157 -21.69 -14.71 -21.23
N GLU A 158 -20.97 -15.76 -21.67
CA GLU A 158 -19.75 -16.21 -21.02
C GLU A 158 -18.96 -14.96 -20.58
N GLU A 159 -18.73 -14.79 -19.28
CA GLU A 159 -17.88 -13.72 -18.75
C GLU A 159 -16.43 -14.04 -19.16
N LYS A 160 -16.10 -13.78 -20.42
CA LYS A 160 -14.77 -14.00 -20.98
C LYS A 160 -13.79 -13.09 -20.25
N GLU A 161 -12.60 -13.62 -19.98
CA GLU A 161 -11.50 -12.81 -19.48
C GLU A 161 -11.30 -11.59 -20.39
N PRO A 162 -11.01 -10.41 -19.80
CA PRO A 162 -10.65 -9.23 -20.55
C PRO A 162 -9.57 -9.55 -21.60
N TYR A 163 -9.71 -9.01 -22.81
CA TYR A 163 -8.75 -9.22 -23.89
C TYR A 163 -7.31 -8.86 -23.47
N THR A 164 -7.17 -7.80 -22.67
CA THR A 164 -5.92 -7.33 -22.08
C THR A 164 -5.30 -8.41 -21.18
N VAL A 165 -6.08 -8.97 -20.26
CA VAL A 165 -5.64 -10.04 -19.34
C VAL A 165 -5.20 -11.28 -20.12
N ARG A 166 -5.96 -11.70 -21.13
CA ARG A 166 -5.61 -12.85 -21.96
C ARG A 166 -4.31 -12.64 -22.73
N LYS A 167 -4.08 -11.43 -23.27
CA LYS A 167 -2.83 -11.08 -23.95
C LYS A 167 -1.64 -11.06 -22.98
N LEU A 168 -1.81 -10.48 -21.79
CA LEU A 168 -0.79 -10.49 -20.74
C LEU A 168 -0.42 -11.92 -20.31
N LYS A 169 -1.42 -12.79 -20.08
CA LYS A 169 -1.18 -14.20 -19.73
C LYS A 169 -0.41 -14.95 -20.81
N LYS A 170 -0.70 -14.69 -22.09
CA LYS A 170 0.05 -15.30 -23.20
C LYS A 170 1.51 -14.87 -23.19
N VAL A 171 1.77 -13.57 -23.03
CA VAL A 171 3.15 -13.04 -22.94
C VAL A 171 3.86 -13.61 -21.72
N TYR A 172 3.20 -13.62 -20.56
CA TYR A 172 3.74 -14.19 -19.33
C TYR A 172 4.10 -15.67 -19.51
N GLY A 173 3.23 -16.48 -20.13
CA GLY A 173 3.49 -17.89 -20.40
C GLY A 173 4.74 -18.10 -21.26
N THR A 174 4.86 -17.34 -22.36
CA THR A 174 6.04 -17.42 -23.24
C THR A 174 7.33 -17.03 -22.50
N VAL A 175 7.30 -15.96 -21.70
CA VAL A 175 8.46 -15.54 -20.91
C VAL A 175 8.80 -16.55 -19.81
N LEU A 176 7.79 -17.16 -19.18
CA LEU A 176 7.98 -18.17 -18.15
C LEU A 176 8.64 -19.44 -18.70
N GLU A 177 8.16 -19.95 -19.83
CA GLU A 177 8.77 -21.11 -20.51
C GLU A 177 10.24 -20.83 -20.85
N TRP A 178 10.53 -19.67 -21.42
CA TRP A 178 11.90 -19.24 -21.71
C TRP A 178 12.76 -19.12 -20.44
N THR A 179 12.20 -18.58 -19.35
CA THR A 179 12.91 -18.43 -18.07
C THR A 179 13.26 -19.79 -17.47
N LEU A 180 12.35 -20.77 -17.57
CA LEU A 180 12.56 -22.12 -17.06
C LEU A 180 13.58 -22.90 -17.91
N GLU A 181 13.56 -22.73 -19.23
CA GLU A 181 14.51 -23.35 -20.16
C GLU A 181 15.94 -22.83 -19.94
N TYR A 182 16.10 -21.51 -19.79
CA TYR A 182 17.41 -20.84 -19.64
C TYR A 182 17.74 -20.43 -18.19
N LYS A 183 17.27 -21.20 -17.19
CA LYS A 183 17.39 -20.87 -15.76
C LYS A 183 18.78 -20.43 -15.28
N LYS A 184 19.86 -21.02 -15.81
CA LYS A 184 21.24 -20.67 -15.43
C LYS A 184 21.60 -19.25 -15.88
N TYR A 185 21.19 -18.84 -17.09
CA TYR A 185 21.42 -17.50 -17.60
C TYR A 185 20.61 -16.46 -16.84
N VAL A 186 19.35 -16.78 -16.53
CA VAL A 186 18.48 -15.90 -15.72
C VAL A 186 19.06 -15.68 -14.32
N LEU A 187 19.52 -16.75 -13.65
CA LEU A 187 20.16 -16.65 -12.34
C LEU A 187 21.46 -15.82 -12.40
N CYS A 188 22.28 -16.03 -13.44
CA CYS A 188 23.51 -15.25 -13.63
C CYS A 188 23.20 -13.76 -13.86
N ALA A 189 22.25 -13.46 -14.75
CA ALA A 189 21.82 -12.09 -15.03
C ALA A 189 21.26 -11.40 -13.77
N THR A 190 20.41 -12.09 -13.00
CA THR A 190 19.86 -11.56 -11.74
C THR A 190 20.97 -11.29 -10.72
N GLY A 191 21.95 -12.19 -10.62
CA GLY A 191 23.14 -12.01 -9.77
C GLY A 191 23.99 -10.81 -10.20
N ILE A 192 24.19 -10.61 -11.50
CA ILE A 192 24.91 -9.43 -12.03
C ILE A 192 24.15 -8.15 -11.67
N VAL A 193 22.83 -8.11 -11.89
CA VAL A 193 22.00 -6.95 -11.53
C VAL A 193 22.13 -6.64 -10.04
N LEU A 194 22.05 -7.66 -9.17
CA LEU A 194 22.23 -7.49 -7.73
C LEU A 194 23.62 -6.90 -7.38
N MET A 195 24.69 -7.41 -8.00
CA MET A 195 26.05 -6.90 -7.79
C MET A 195 26.19 -5.44 -8.23
N VAL A 196 25.58 -5.07 -9.36
CA VAL A 196 25.55 -3.68 -9.85
C VAL A 196 24.79 -2.79 -8.86
N THR A 197 23.62 -3.23 -8.37
CA THR A 197 22.86 -2.48 -7.36
C THR A 197 23.66 -2.26 -6.08
N ILE A 198 24.38 -3.29 -5.61
CA ILE A 198 25.26 -3.18 -4.43
C ILE A 198 26.41 -2.21 -4.70
N ALA A 199 27.04 -2.27 -5.88
CA ALA A 199 28.11 -1.34 -6.24
C ALA A 199 27.61 0.12 -6.29
N MET A 200 26.42 0.36 -6.85
CA MET A 200 25.79 1.69 -6.87
C MET A 200 25.41 2.17 -5.47
N PHE A 201 25.02 1.28 -4.55
CA PHE A 201 24.70 1.69 -3.17
C PHE A 201 25.86 2.44 -2.49
N PHE A 202 27.11 2.05 -2.78
CA PHE A 202 28.29 2.72 -2.21
C PHE A 202 28.58 4.11 -2.81
N THR A 203 27.92 4.50 -3.90
CA THR A 203 28.12 5.82 -4.52
C THR A 203 27.08 6.86 -4.07
N LEU A 204 26.05 6.46 -3.31
CA LEU A 204 25.04 7.40 -2.81
C LEU A 204 25.58 8.28 -1.68
N GLY A 205 25.31 9.59 -1.78
CA GLY A 205 25.54 10.54 -0.70
C GLY A 205 24.63 10.28 0.51
N ARG A 206 25.07 10.71 1.70
CA ARG A 206 24.29 10.59 2.94
C ARG A 206 23.76 11.96 3.34
N SER A 207 22.45 12.08 3.50
CA SER A 207 21.80 13.23 4.13
C SER A 207 20.95 12.72 5.29
N PHE A 208 20.88 13.48 6.39
CA PHE A 208 20.11 13.11 7.58
C PHE A 208 18.61 13.09 7.28
N LEU A 209 18.07 14.20 6.76
CA LEU A 209 16.71 14.32 6.25
C LEU A 209 16.72 15.31 5.07
N PRO A 210 15.80 15.16 4.09
CA PRO A 210 15.59 16.21 3.11
C PRO A 210 15.14 17.50 3.85
N PRO A 211 15.63 18.69 3.46
CA PRO A 211 15.21 19.92 4.09
C PRO A 211 13.71 20.12 3.91
N PHE A 212 13.00 20.41 4.99
CA PHE A 212 11.56 20.70 4.95
C PHE A 212 11.35 22.11 4.42
N ASN A 213 10.41 22.26 3.49
CA ASN A 213 9.96 23.57 3.06
C ASN A 213 8.75 23.99 3.92
N GLU A 214 9.01 24.85 4.90
CA GLU A 214 7.99 25.38 5.81
C GLU A 214 7.31 26.65 5.26
N GLY A 215 7.69 27.11 4.06
CA GLY A 215 7.17 28.35 3.46
C GLY A 215 7.69 29.64 4.10
N SER A 216 8.60 29.54 5.07
CA SER A 216 9.27 30.65 5.73
C SER A 216 10.76 30.38 5.90
N PHE A 217 11.56 31.44 6.03
CA PHE A 217 12.98 31.35 6.34
C PHE A 217 13.27 32.04 7.67
N THR A 218 14.06 31.39 8.53
CA THR A 218 14.52 31.98 9.79
C THR A 218 15.91 32.56 9.60
N ILE A 219 16.07 33.85 9.85
CA ILE A 219 17.36 34.53 9.72
C ILE A 219 17.97 34.71 11.10
N ASN A 220 19.12 34.09 11.30
CA ASN A 220 19.90 34.21 12.53
C ASN A 220 21.10 35.11 12.28
N VAL A 221 21.14 36.28 12.91
CA VAL A 221 22.29 37.20 12.88
C VAL A 221 23.13 36.92 14.12
N SER A 222 24.36 36.43 13.93
CA SER A 222 25.32 36.16 15.02
C SER A 222 26.47 37.15 14.97
N THR A 223 26.88 37.66 16.14
CA THR A 223 27.94 38.67 16.30
C THR A 223 28.83 38.33 17.50
N LEU A 224 29.93 39.08 17.68
CA LEU A 224 30.87 38.88 18.78
C LEU A 224 30.19 39.12 20.14
N PRO A 225 30.51 38.32 21.19
CA PRO A 225 29.97 38.54 22.52
C PRO A 225 30.44 39.88 23.08
N GLY A 226 29.54 40.61 23.75
CA GLY A 226 29.84 41.89 24.42
C GLY A 226 29.34 43.16 23.69
N ILE A 227 28.60 43.02 22.60
CA ILE A 227 27.93 44.18 21.97
C ILE A 227 26.82 44.75 22.86
N SER A 228 26.57 46.05 22.77
CA SER A 228 25.46 46.69 23.46
C SER A 228 24.11 46.25 22.86
N LEU A 229 23.05 46.31 23.66
CA LEU A 229 21.69 46.01 23.20
C LEU A 229 21.28 46.94 22.04
N GLU A 230 21.71 48.18 22.09
CA GLU A 230 21.40 49.21 21.09
C GLU A 230 22.03 48.89 19.73
N GLU A 231 23.29 48.44 19.70
CA GLU A 231 23.94 48.02 18.46
C GLU A 231 23.36 46.70 17.94
N SER A 232 22.94 45.80 18.84
CA SER A 232 22.24 44.57 18.46
C SER A 232 20.90 44.84 17.77
N ASP A 233 20.10 45.78 18.30
CA ASP A 233 18.81 46.18 17.69
C ASP A 233 19.05 46.83 16.32
N ARG A 234 20.06 47.69 16.22
CA ARG A 234 20.44 48.34 14.96
C ARG A 234 20.82 47.32 13.89
N MET A 235 21.63 46.31 14.25
CA MET A 235 21.99 45.22 13.33
C MET A 235 20.78 44.39 12.92
N GLY A 236 19.87 44.10 13.86
CA GLY A 236 18.62 43.38 13.58
C GLY A 236 17.73 44.11 12.57
N ARG A 237 17.50 45.41 12.76
CA ARG A 237 16.73 46.24 11.82
C ARG A 237 17.40 46.39 10.46
N MET A 238 18.74 46.42 10.44
CA MET A 238 19.48 46.45 9.17
C MET A 238 19.27 45.15 8.39
N ALA A 239 19.29 43.99 9.07
CA ALA A 239 19.01 42.70 8.46
C ALA A 239 17.55 42.62 7.95
N GLU A 240 16.59 43.16 8.68
CA GLU A 240 15.18 43.21 8.27
C GLU A 240 14.97 44.04 6.99
N ASN A 241 15.63 45.20 6.86
CA ASN A 241 15.49 46.08 5.69
C ASN A 241 16.15 45.55 4.41
N ILE A 242 17.06 44.56 4.51
CA ILE A 242 17.74 43.97 3.35
C ILE A 242 16.90 42.87 2.69
N LEU A 243 15.90 42.34 3.41
CA LEU A 243 15.00 41.28 2.95
C LEU A 243 13.80 41.83 2.20
#